data_AF-A0AAV5BEG5-F1
#
_entry.id   AF-A0AAV5BEG5-F1
#
_cell.length_a   1.000
_cell.length_b   1.000
_cell.length_c   1.000
_cell.angle_alpha   90.00
_cell.angle_beta   90.00
_cell.angle_gamma   90.00
#
_symmetry.space_group_name_H-M   'P 1'
#
loop_
_entity.id
_entity.type
_entity.pdbx_description
1 polymer ?
#
loop_
_entity_poly.entity_id
_entity_poly.type
_entity_poly.pdbx_seq_one_letter_code
_entity_poly.pdbx_strand_id
1 'polypeptide(L)'
;MEILLRLDSPTWLVRAAAVCRRWLRRASDPAFLGRFRALCPPRILGLHVQSGSCAPRFLAVPQPLDLAAASRRALQVLTPSVGTHRFRSAYLWDCRNGRLLVKIYDWPDGVYIVRSLLNQVPDVTLPAPPEPNEFFKGCRSKRMLLLEDDGDVTSCLSLTLSIDAPEVLAEFSILQSGVWGILQRAEIELEMVSGEGLPLQIMHSQKLVVGKKLYMLTYKFILALDLSTNSFFIVNLPDGPGNNTLSHAEQSGLYLINVREFELRIWYVAMCLVSYVM
;
A
#
# COMPACT_ATOMS: atom_id res chain seq x y z
N MET A 1 -2.92 18.28 40.10
CA MET A 1 -3.42 18.21 38.71
C MET A 1 -3.28 16.77 38.20
N GLU A 2 -3.86 15.82 38.95
CA GLU A 2 -3.81 14.38 38.67
C GLU A 2 -5.02 13.92 37.84
N ILE A 3 -6.10 14.72 37.79
CA ILE A 3 -7.35 14.35 37.13
C ILE A 3 -7.13 14.08 35.64
N LEU A 4 -6.31 14.89 34.96
CA LEU A 4 -5.96 14.68 33.55
C LEU A 4 -5.03 13.46 33.33
N LEU A 5 -4.26 13.05 34.34
CA LEU A 5 -3.41 11.85 34.28
C LEU A 5 -4.21 10.56 34.51
N ARG A 6 -5.41 10.66 35.10
CA ARG A 6 -6.35 9.55 35.24
C ARG A 6 -7.15 9.26 33.96
N LEU A 7 -6.97 10.07 32.91
CA LEU A 7 -7.54 9.77 31.60
C LEU A 7 -6.71 8.66 30.97
N ASP A 8 -7.36 7.55 30.66
CA ASP A 8 -6.79 6.33 30.08
C ASP A 8 -6.70 6.38 28.54
N SER A 9 -7.09 7.50 27.93
CA SER A 9 -7.13 7.66 26.49
C SER A 9 -6.69 9.06 26.03
N PRO A 10 -5.85 9.16 24.99
CA PRO A 10 -5.51 10.43 24.34
C PRO A 10 -6.75 11.20 23.85
N THR A 11 -7.80 10.49 23.42
CA THR A 11 -9.05 11.10 22.93
C THR A 11 -9.78 11.87 24.04
N TRP A 12 -9.79 11.33 25.26
CA TRP A 12 -10.37 12.01 26.42
C TRP A 12 -9.54 13.22 26.83
N LEU A 13 -8.22 13.14 26.72
CA LEU A 13 -7.33 14.29 26.98
C LEU A 13 -7.58 15.43 25.97
N VAL A 14 -7.79 15.12 24.69
CA VAL A 14 -8.12 16.13 23.66
C VAL A 14 -9.47 16.79 23.95
N ARG A 15 -10.49 16.00 24.30
CA ARG A 15 -11.81 16.53 24.69
C ARG A 15 -11.72 17.40 25.93
N ALA A 16 -10.94 16.98 26.93
CA ALA A 16 -10.69 17.73 28.15
C ALA A 16 -9.93 19.05 27.89
N ALA A 17 -8.94 19.04 26.99
CA ALA A 17 -8.21 20.22 26.56
C ALA A 17 -9.11 21.23 25.83
N ALA A 18 -10.13 20.76 25.10
CA ALA A 18 -11.09 21.60 24.40
C ALA A 18 -12.06 22.35 25.33
N VAL A 19 -12.21 21.93 26.59
CA VAL A 19 -13.17 22.55 27.54
C VAL A 19 -12.78 23.98 27.92
N CYS A 20 -11.49 24.26 28.16
CA CYS A 20 -11.04 25.62 28.43
C CYS A 20 -9.53 25.81 28.23
N ARG A 21 -9.10 27.08 28.06
CA ARG A 21 -7.69 27.47 27.88
C ARG A 21 -6.77 27.06 29.02
N ARG A 22 -7.29 26.94 30.25
CA ARG A 22 -6.49 26.47 31.39
C ARG A 22 -6.18 24.98 31.27
N TRP A 23 -7.12 24.17 30.77
CA TRP A 23 -6.93 22.74 30.55
C TRP A 23 -6.05 22.50 29.33
N LEU A 24 -6.24 23.28 28.25
CA LEU A 24 -5.35 23.25 27.08
C LEU A 24 -3.89 23.52 27.45
N ARG A 25 -3.60 24.63 28.14
CA ARG A 25 -2.23 24.97 28.58
C ARG A 25 -1.56 23.88 29.40
N ARG A 26 -2.36 23.09 30.12
CA ARG A 26 -1.90 22.02 30.99
C ARG A 26 -1.76 20.70 30.26
N ALA A 27 -2.64 20.39 29.32
CA ALA A 27 -2.54 19.24 28.42
C ALA A 27 -1.38 19.40 27.42
N SER A 28 -1.02 20.63 27.06
CA SER A 28 0.11 20.94 26.17
C SER A 28 1.45 21.11 26.89
N ASP A 29 1.50 21.01 28.22
CA ASP A 29 2.73 21.13 28.99
C ASP A 29 3.68 19.94 28.71
N PRO A 30 4.96 20.16 28.33
CA PRO A 30 5.88 19.08 27.96
C PRO A 30 6.10 18.05 29.09
N ALA A 31 6.19 18.51 30.34
CA ALA A 31 6.40 17.63 31.48
C ALA A 31 5.14 16.79 31.79
N PHE A 32 3.95 17.37 31.65
CA PHE A 32 2.68 16.65 31.71
C PHE A 32 2.58 15.63 30.58
N LEU A 33 2.86 15.99 29.32
CA LEU A 33 2.81 15.08 28.18
C LEU A 33 3.80 13.92 28.33
N GLY A 34 4.99 14.16 28.88
CA GLY A 34 5.95 13.10 29.21
C GLY A 34 5.37 12.07 30.18
N ARG A 35 4.76 12.53 31.28
CA ARG A 35 4.09 11.64 32.26
C ARG A 35 2.85 10.96 31.69
N PHE A 36 2.03 11.68 30.93
CA PHE A 36 0.83 11.14 30.30
C PHE A 36 1.20 10.06 29.26
N ARG A 37 2.24 10.27 28.46
CA ARG A 37 2.74 9.27 27.49
C ARG A 37 3.34 8.04 28.18
N ALA A 38 3.92 8.19 29.37
CA ALA A 38 4.39 7.06 30.17
C ALA A 38 3.22 6.19 30.68
N LEU A 39 2.06 6.80 30.95
CA LEU A 39 0.84 6.11 31.39
C LEU A 39 -0.04 5.63 30.21
N CYS A 40 0.01 6.34 29.09
CA CYS A 40 -0.73 6.10 27.85
C CYS A 40 0.25 6.11 26.67
N PRO A 41 0.91 4.99 26.35
CA PRO A 41 1.90 4.93 25.28
C PRO A 41 1.32 5.49 23.97
N PRO A 42 2.04 6.37 23.25
CA PRO A 42 1.56 6.90 21.98
C PRO A 42 1.29 5.75 21.01
N ARG A 43 0.08 5.71 20.47
CA ARG A 43 -0.37 4.70 19.53
C ARG A 43 0.12 5.06 18.13
N ILE A 44 1.13 4.36 17.60
CA ILE A 44 1.53 4.50 16.18
C ILE A 44 0.39 3.91 15.34
N LEU A 45 -0.31 4.78 14.62
CA LEU A 45 -1.37 4.42 13.67
C LEU A 45 -0.78 3.87 12.36
N GLY A 46 0.45 4.25 12.06
CA GLY A 46 1.21 3.70 10.95
C GLY A 46 2.59 4.31 10.77
N LEU A 47 3.40 3.68 9.93
CA LEU A 47 4.76 4.12 9.59
C LEU A 47 4.77 4.75 8.20
N HIS A 48 5.41 5.89 8.04
CA HIS A 48 5.63 6.47 6.73
C HIS A 48 6.97 5.99 6.19
N VAL A 49 6.96 5.15 5.16
CA VAL A 49 8.18 4.64 4.53
C VAL A 49 8.38 5.34 3.20
N GLN A 50 9.44 6.13 3.12
CA GLN A 50 9.92 6.71 1.87
C GLN A 50 10.95 5.75 1.26
N SER A 51 10.65 5.23 0.07
CA SER A 51 11.55 4.34 -0.67
C SER A 51 11.94 4.98 -1.99
N GLY A 52 13.11 5.62 -2.04
CA GLY A 52 13.69 6.20 -3.25
C GLY A 52 12.78 7.23 -3.93
N SER A 53 12.63 7.13 -5.25
CA SER A 53 11.85 8.04 -6.11
C SER A 53 10.33 7.85 -6.03
N CYS A 54 9.82 6.91 -5.24
CA CYS A 54 8.39 6.71 -5.07
C CYS A 54 7.82 7.60 -3.95
N ALA A 55 6.58 8.04 -4.13
CA ALA A 55 5.83 8.75 -3.10
C ALA A 55 5.81 7.92 -1.80
N PRO A 56 5.99 8.58 -0.65
CA PRO A 56 6.13 7.87 0.61
C PRO A 56 4.81 7.18 1.01
N ARG A 57 4.91 5.94 1.49
CA ARG A 57 3.76 5.07 1.75
C ARG A 57 3.45 5.01 3.24
N PHE A 58 2.16 5.06 3.59
CA PHE A 58 1.70 4.85 4.96
C PHE A 58 1.44 3.37 5.22
N LEU A 59 2.12 2.80 6.21
CA LEU A 59 1.96 1.43 6.68
C LEU A 59 1.04 1.45 7.89
N ALA A 60 -0.25 1.13 7.73
CA ALA A 60 -1.14 1.01 8.89
C ALA A 60 -0.65 -0.10 9.83
N VAL A 61 -0.54 0.20 11.13
CA VAL A 61 -0.15 -0.78 12.16
C VAL A 61 -1.41 -1.20 12.91
N PRO A 62 -1.88 -2.46 12.79
CA PRO A 62 -3.05 -2.92 13.54
C PRO A 62 -2.75 -2.94 15.06
N GLN A 63 -3.75 -2.55 15.86
CA GLN A 63 -3.69 -2.52 17.33
C GLN A 63 -4.55 -3.64 17.94
N PRO A 64 -4.19 -4.18 19.13
CA PRO A 64 -3.10 -3.79 20.03
C PRO A 64 -1.90 -4.76 19.98
N LEU A 65 -0.72 -4.27 19.61
CA LEU A 65 0.56 -4.98 19.73
C LEU A 65 1.56 -4.08 20.45
N ASP A 66 2.57 -4.67 21.11
CA ASP A 66 3.73 -3.96 21.63
C ASP A 66 4.41 -3.17 20.50
N LEU A 67 4.02 -1.91 20.43
CA LEU A 67 4.39 -0.93 19.43
C LEU A 67 5.90 -0.79 19.31
N ALA A 68 6.61 -0.88 20.44
CA ALA A 68 8.05 -0.79 20.49
C ALA A 68 8.71 -2.00 19.82
N ALA A 69 8.10 -3.18 19.90
CA ALA A 69 8.58 -4.36 19.22
C ALA A 69 8.33 -4.26 17.71
N ALA A 70 7.15 -3.80 17.27
CA ALA A 70 6.84 -3.59 15.85
C ALA A 70 7.72 -2.50 15.21
N SER A 71 7.93 -1.36 15.88
CA SER A 71 8.82 -0.29 15.40
C SER A 71 10.27 -0.74 15.34
N ARG A 72 10.77 -1.47 16.36
CA ARG A 72 12.12 -2.05 16.33
C ARG A 72 12.29 -3.02 15.16
N ARG A 73 11.28 -3.85 14.88
CA ARG A 73 11.30 -4.78 13.74
C ARG A 73 11.27 -4.04 12.40
N ALA A 74 10.39 -3.05 12.23
CA ALA A 74 10.37 -2.23 11.02
C ALA A 74 11.73 -1.53 10.80
N LEU A 75 12.35 -1.01 11.86
CA LEU A 75 13.67 -0.40 11.79
C LEU A 75 14.76 -1.44 11.42
N GLN A 76 14.76 -2.63 12.01
CA GLN A 76 15.68 -3.71 11.63
C GLN A 76 15.53 -4.12 10.16
N VAL A 77 14.31 -4.10 9.62
CA VAL A 77 14.04 -4.41 8.22
C VAL A 77 14.54 -3.32 7.26
N LEU A 78 14.44 -2.06 7.66
CA LEU A 78 14.78 -0.89 6.84
C LEU A 78 16.24 -0.41 7.00
N THR A 79 16.92 -0.85 8.06
CA THR A 79 18.32 -0.47 8.31
C THR A 79 19.23 -1.49 7.64
N PRO A 80 20.14 -1.09 6.73
CA PRO A 80 21.15 -2.00 6.20
C PRO A 80 21.99 -2.53 7.36
N SER A 81 22.18 -3.84 7.46
CA SER A 81 23.06 -4.43 8.46
C SER A 81 24.48 -3.90 8.27
N VAL A 82 24.89 -2.93 9.11
CA VAL A 82 26.27 -2.46 9.21
C VAL A 82 27.07 -3.59 9.83
N GLY A 83 27.66 -4.45 9.02
CA GLY A 83 28.44 -5.58 9.56
C GLY A 83 29.12 -6.52 8.57
N THR A 84 28.76 -6.53 7.28
CA THR A 84 29.44 -7.41 6.31
C THR A 84 29.58 -6.71 4.96
N HIS A 85 30.79 -6.73 4.40
CA HIS A 85 31.24 -6.09 3.16
C HIS A 85 30.45 -6.42 1.88
N ARG A 86 29.16 -6.07 1.78
CA ARG A 86 28.40 -5.85 0.54
C ARG A 86 27.32 -4.82 0.83
N PHE A 87 27.19 -3.78 0.00
CA PHE A 87 26.10 -2.81 0.09
C PHE A 87 24.75 -3.51 -0.19
N ARG A 88 24.17 -4.15 0.82
CA ARG A 88 22.81 -4.70 0.75
C ARG A 88 21.82 -3.54 0.76
N SER A 89 21.28 -3.22 -0.40
CA SER A 89 20.13 -2.31 -0.49
C SER A 89 18.84 -3.12 -0.40
N ALA A 90 17.99 -2.78 0.57
CA ALA A 90 16.68 -3.38 0.75
C ALA A 90 15.62 -2.36 0.35
N TYR A 91 14.69 -2.77 -0.52
CA TYR A 91 13.58 -1.92 -0.97
C TYR A 91 12.26 -2.53 -0.53
N LEU A 92 11.38 -1.71 0.04
CA LEU A 92 10.04 -2.13 0.41
C LEU A 92 9.12 -2.03 -0.82
N TRP A 93 8.63 -3.17 -1.30
CA TRP A 93 7.77 -3.26 -2.49
C TRP A 93 6.29 -3.17 -2.15
N ASP A 94 5.85 -3.78 -1.04
CA ASP A 94 4.46 -3.73 -0.60
C ASP A 94 4.31 -4.04 0.90
N CYS A 95 3.16 -3.69 1.46
CA CYS A 95 2.79 -4.00 2.83
C CYS A 95 1.29 -4.28 2.95
N ARG A 96 0.93 -5.44 3.49
CA ARG A 96 -0.46 -5.84 3.67
C ARG A 96 -0.63 -6.77 4.85
N ASN A 97 -1.65 -6.53 5.69
CA ASN A 97 -1.99 -7.36 6.86
C ASN A 97 -0.80 -7.64 7.79
N GLY A 98 0.07 -6.63 7.99
CA GLY A 98 1.28 -6.80 8.79
C GLY A 98 2.37 -7.67 8.14
N ARG A 99 2.25 -8.01 6.86
CA ARG A 99 3.32 -8.61 6.05
C ARG A 99 4.00 -7.52 5.23
N LEU A 100 5.33 -7.60 5.13
CA LEU A 100 6.15 -6.72 4.29
C LEU A 100 6.77 -7.53 3.17
N LEU A 101 6.65 -7.03 1.95
CA LEU A 101 7.35 -7.56 0.80
C LEU A 101 8.59 -6.71 0.54
N VAL A 102 9.76 -7.31 0.74
CA VAL A 102 11.06 -6.64 0.64
C VAL A 102 11.87 -7.31 -0.47
N LYS A 103 12.50 -6.50 -1.30
CA LYS A 103 13.53 -6.97 -2.23
C LYS A 103 14.89 -6.62 -1.69
N ILE A 104 15.72 -7.63 -1.46
CA ILE A 104 17.12 -7.47 -1.07
C ILE A 104 17.95 -7.63 -2.32
N TYR A 105 18.69 -6.59 -2.69
CA TYR A 105 19.63 -6.65 -3.79
C TYR A 105 20.96 -7.18 -3.28
N ASP A 106 21.25 -8.44 -3.61
CA ASP A 106 22.61 -8.99 -3.62
C ASP A 106 22.96 -9.19 -5.11
N TRP A 107 23.97 -8.49 -5.64
CA TRP A 107 24.38 -8.67 -7.04
C TRP A 107 24.81 -10.12 -7.30
N PRO A 108 24.39 -10.79 -8.40
CA PRO A 108 23.64 -10.26 -9.55
C PRO A 108 22.11 -10.29 -9.39
N ASP A 109 21.57 -11.17 -8.55
CA ASP A 109 20.13 -11.45 -8.46
C ASP A 109 19.53 -11.01 -7.11
N GLY A 110 18.60 -10.06 -7.18
CA GLY A 110 17.86 -9.63 -6.00
C GLY A 110 16.81 -10.66 -5.57
N VAL A 111 16.74 -10.94 -4.27
CA VAL A 111 15.79 -11.90 -3.69
C VAL A 111 14.58 -11.18 -3.13
N TYR A 112 13.38 -11.73 -3.35
CA TYR A 112 12.15 -11.26 -2.71
C TYR A 112 11.89 -12.04 -1.43
N ILE A 113 11.57 -11.32 -0.36
CA ILE A 113 11.32 -11.88 0.96
C ILE A 113 10.03 -11.29 1.51
N VAL A 114 9.18 -12.16 2.06
CA VAL A 114 8.04 -11.76 2.89
C VAL A 114 8.43 -11.84 4.35
N ARG A 115 8.28 -10.72 5.07
CA ARG A 115 8.54 -10.62 6.51
C ARG A 115 7.27 -10.32 7.27
N SER A 116 7.11 -10.92 8.44
CA SER A 116 6.05 -10.53 9.36
C SER A 116 6.49 -9.34 10.23
N LEU A 117 5.68 -8.26 10.24
CA LEU A 117 5.82 -7.18 11.21
C LEU A 117 5.29 -7.57 12.59
N LEU A 118 4.32 -8.47 12.63
CA LEU A 118 3.55 -8.76 13.83
C LEU A 118 4.14 -9.94 14.60
N ASN A 119 4.61 -10.97 13.91
CA ASN A 119 5.03 -12.23 14.49
C ASN A 119 6.53 -12.48 14.28
N GLN A 120 7.16 -13.21 15.21
CA GLN A 120 8.55 -13.70 15.05
C GLN A 120 8.57 -14.98 14.19
N VAL A 121 7.98 -14.91 13.01
CA VAL A 121 8.03 -16.00 12.03
C VAL A 121 9.29 -15.79 11.17
N PRO A 122 10.01 -16.86 10.80
CA PRO A 122 11.12 -16.76 9.88
C PRO A 122 10.73 -16.03 8.59
N ASP A 123 11.67 -15.26 8.07
CA ASP A 123 11.58 -14.66 6.73
C ASP A 123 11.29 -15.74 5.69
N VAL A 124 10.31 -15.51 4.83
CA VAL A 124 9.97 -16.44 3.74
C VAL A 124 10.52 -15.91 2.43
N THR A 125 11.48 -16.62 1.86
CA THR A 125 12.03 -16.32 0.53
C THR A 125 11.06 -16.75 -0.55
N LEU A 126 10.74 -15.85 -1.48
CA LEU A 126 9.90 -16.17 -2.63
C LEU A 126 10.75 -16.67 -3.80
N PRO A 127 10.24 -17.61 -4.61
CA PRO A 127 10.88 -17.98 -5.86
C PRO A 127 10.94 -16.79 -6.82
N ALA A 128 11.93 -16.78 -7.71
CA ALA A 128 12.08 -15.73 -8.71
C ALA A 128 10.80 -15.64 -9.56
N PRO A 129 10.22 -14.43 -9.74
CA PRO A 129 9.03 -14.26 -10.56
C PRO A 129 9.35 -14.59 -12.02
N PRO A 130 8.38 -15.13 -12.78
CA PRO A 130 8.55 -15.39 -14.20
C PRO A 130 8.99 -14.12 -14.93
N GLU A 131 9.90 -14.28 -15.88
CA GLU A 131 10.36 -13.17 -16.70
C GLU A 131 9.28 -12.79 -17.72
N PRO A 132 8.97 -11.49 -17.87
CA PRO A 132 8.11 -11.02 -18.95
C PRO A 132 8.82 -11.16 -20.30
N ASN A 133 8.08 -11.04 -21.40
CA ASN A 133 8.69 -11.08 -22.73
C ASN A 133 9.75 -9.98 -22.90
N GLU A 134 10.90 -10.32 -23.48
CA GLU A 134 12.04 -9.40 -23.60
C GLU A 134 11.77 -8.22 -24.55
N PHE A 135 10.95 -8.43 -25.58
CA PHE A 135 10.70 -7.42 -26.62
C PHE A 135 9.45 -6.59 -26.34
N PHE A 136 9.66 -5.36 -25.86
CA PHE A 136 8.62 -4.34 -25.83
C PHE A 136 9.21 -2.96 -26.16
N LYS A 137 8.53 -2.20 -27.00
CA LYS A 137 8.87 -0.81 -27.30
C LYS A 137 8.08 0.09 -26.35
N GLY A 138 8.67 1.14 -25.79
CA GLY A 138 7.96 2.06 -24.88
C GLY A 138 8.33 1.92 -23.41
N CYS A 139 7.40 2.26 -22.50
CA CYS A 139 7.65 2.32 -21.06
C CYS A 139 7.30 0.99 -20.37
N ARG A 140 8.16 0.51 -19.46
CA ARG A 140 7.93 -0.72 -18.69
C ARG A 140 8.08 -0.50 -17.18
N SER A 141 7.22 -1.14 -16.38
CA SER A 141 7.25 -1.09 -14.92
C SER A 141 6.93 -2.44 -14.32
N LYS A 142 7.85 -2.97 -13.52
CA LYS A 142 7.64 -4.18 -12.73
C LYS A 142 7.14 -3.81 -11.34
N ARG A 143 6.15 -4.57 -10.84
CA ARG A 143 5.53 -4.45 -9.53
C ARG A 143 5.33 -5.84 -8.95
N MET A 144 5.49 -5.92 -7.64
CA MET A 144 5.18 -7.10 -6.84
C MET A 144 4.26 -6.62 -5.72
N LEU A 145 3.10 -7.26 -5.55
CA LEU A 145 2.05 -6.82 -4.63
C LEU A 145 1.56 -8.01 -3.81
N LEU A 146 1.38 -7.84 -2.51
CA LEU A 146 0.81 -8.85 -1.62
C LEU A 146 -0.70 -8.96 -1.86
N LEU A 147 -1.19 -10.20 -1.93
CA LEU A 147 -2.63 -10.48 -2.05
C LEU A 147 -3.27 -10.66 -0.67
N GLU A 148 -4.61 -10.70 -0.64
CA GLU A 148 -5.36 -11.01 0.58
C GLU A 148 -4.96 -12.38 1.13
N ASP A 149 -5.04 -12.52 2.46
CA ASP A 149 -4.65 -13.74 3.16
C ASP A 149 -5.76 -14.78 3.00
N ASP A 150 -5.59 -15.68 2.03
CA ASP A 150 -6.44 -16.85 1.80
C ASP A 150 -5.96 -18.09 2.60
N GLY A 151 -5.05 -17.89 3.56
CA GLY A 151 -4.34 -18.96 4.26
C GLY A 151 -2.91 -19.15 3.78
N ASP A 152 -2.50 -18.48 2.70
CA ASP A 152 -1.12 -18.44 2.24
C ASP A 152 -0.47 -17.06 2.49
N VAL A 153 0.45 -17.06 3.46
CA VAL A 153 1.23 -15.88 3.84
C VAL A 153 2.16 -15.38 2.74
N THR A 154 2.43 -16.19 1.71
CA THR A 154 3.31 -15.86 0.58
C THR A 154 2.56 -15.40 -0.67
N SER A 155 1.23 -15.47 -0.67
CA SER A 155 0.40 -15.07 -1.82
C SER A 155 0.74 -13.67 -2.32
N CYS A 156 1.24 -13.58 -3.55
CA CYS A 156 1.63 -12.31 -4.16
C CYS A 156 1.45 -12.30 -5.68
N LEU A 157 1.26 -11.11 -6.23
CA LEU A 157 1.11 -10.84 -7.65
C LEU A 157 2.43 -10.28 -8.18
N SER A 158 3.01 -10.93 -9.18
CA SER A 158 4.02 -10.35 -10.06
C SER A 158 3.32 -9.70 -11.24
N LEU A 159 3.56 -8.41 -11.46
CA LEU A 159 2.96 -7.63 -12.53
C LEU A 159 4.05 -6.87 -13.30
N THR A 160 4.04 -7.01 -14.62
CA THR A 160 4.76 -6.14 -15.53
C THR A 160 3.76 -5.37 -16.36
N LEU A 161 3.78 -4.05 -16.23
CA LEU A 161 3.04 -3.15 -17.08
C LEU A 161 3.97 -2.64 -18.17
N SER A 162 3.49 -2.69 -19.40
CA SER A 162 4.19 -2.27 -20.60
C SER A 162 3.24 -1.35 -21.38
N ILE A 163 3.68 -0.14 -21.70
CA ILE A 163 2.86 0.87 -22.38
C ILE A 163 3.60 1.37 -23.62
N ASP A 164 3.01 1.12 -24.79
CA ASP A 164 3.42 1.62 -26.10
C ASP A 164 2.19 2.28 -26.71
N ALA A 165 2.04 3.59 -26.48
CA ALA A 165 0.79 4.29 -26.76
C ALA A 165 0.27 4.00 -28.19
N PRO A 166 -1.02 3.64 -28.35
CA PRO A 166 -2.10 3.64 -27.35
C PRO A 166 -2.23 2.37 -26.50
N GLU A 167 -1.40 1.36 -26.74
CA GLU A 167 -1.51 0.04 -26.15
C GLU A 167 -0.98 -0.01 -24.71
N VAL A 168 -1.78 -0.61 -23.83
CA VAL A 168 -1.40 -0.96 -22.46
C VAL A 168 -1.48 -2.47 -22.30
N LEU A 169 -0.36 -3.06 -21.93
CA LEU A 169 -0.17 -4.49 -21.72
C LEU A 169 0.14 -4.77 -20.25
N ALA A 170 -0.59 -5.70 -19.65
CA ALA A 170 -0.26 -6.30 -18.36
C ALA A 170 0.12 -7.77 -18.57
N GLU A 171 1.35 -8.11 -18.19
CA GLU A 171 1.79 -9.49 -18.01
C GLU A 171 1.88 -9.76 -16.51
N PHE A 172 1.21 -10.81 -16.04
CA PHE A 172 1.16 -11.08 -14.61
C PHE A 172 1.09 -12.57 -14.28
N SER A 173 1.55 -12.91 -13.08
CA SER A 173 1.43 -14.26 -12.53
C SER A 173 1.22 -14.14 -11.02
N ILE A 174 0.49 -15.09 -10.47
CA ILE A 174 0.15 -15.15 -9.05
C ILE A 174 0.98 -16.27 -8.41
N LEU A 175 1.70 -15.94 -7.36
CA LEU A 175 2.36 -16.91 -6.49
C LEU A 175 1.33 -17.39 -5.47
N GLN A 176 1.14 -18.71 -5.40
CA GLN A 176 0.32 -19.37 -4.39
C GLN A 176 1.00 -20.66 -3.95
N SER A 177 1.01 -20.92 -2.65
CA SER A 177 1.67 -22.07 -2.01
C SER A 177 3.11 -22.25 -2.46
N GLY A 178 3.84 -21.15 -2.66
CA GLY A 178 5.24 -21.15 -3.10
C GLY A 178 5.46 -21.51 -4.58
N VAL A 179 4.41 -21.59 -5.41
CA VAL A 179 4.51 -21.90 -6.84
C VAL A 179 3.89 -20.78 -7.67
N TRP A 180 4.63 -20.31 -8.69
CA TRP A 180 4.12 -19.32 -9.63
C TRP A 180 3.11 -19.97 -10.58
N GLY A 181 1.94 -19.35 -10.71
CA GLY A 181 0.97 -19.71 -11.72
C GLY A 181 1.47 -19.40 -13.14
N ILE A 182 0.68 -19.85 -14.12
CA ILE A 182 0.93 -19.56 -15.55
C ILE A 182 0.98 -18.04 -15.76
N LEU A 183 1.93 -17.58 -16.58
CA LEU A 183 2.01 -16.19 -17.00
C LEU A 183 0.76 -15.83 -17.83
N GLN A 184 -0.02 -14.89 -17.33
CA GLN A 184 -1.23 -14.38 -17.95
C GLN A 184 -0.97 -13.02 -18.59
N ARG A 185 -1.79 -12.70 -19.59
CA ARG A 185 -1.69 -11.47 -20.38
C ARG A 185 -3.07 -10.83 -20.51
N ALA A 186 -3.10 -9.51 -20.32
CA ALA A 186 -4.26 -8.67 -20.60
C ALA A 186 -3.79 -7.44 -21.37
N GLU A 187 -4.58 -6.97 -22.32
CA GLU A 187 -4.28 -5.78 -23.11
C GLU A 187 -5.51 -4.89 -23.30
N ILE A 188 -5.27 -3.60 -23.46
CA ILE A 188 -6.29 -2.60 -23.73
C ILE A 188 -5.67 -1.45 -24.52
N GLU A 189 -6.40 -0.95 -25.50
CA GLU A 189 -6.09 0.31 -26.16
C GLU A 189 -6.76 1.45 -25.40
N LEU A 190 -5.97 2.46 -25.03
CA LEU A 190 -6.48 3.67 -24.41
C LEU A 190 -6.32 4.83 -25.40
N GLU A 191 -7.38 5.59 -25.62
CA GLU A 191 -7.28 6.85 -26.36
C GLU A 191 -6.35 7.81 -25.59
N MET A 192 -5.10 7.88 -26.03
CA MET A 192 -4.08 8.73 -25.45
C MET A 192 -3.99 10.01 -26.26
N VAL A 193 -4.55 11.10 -25.74
CA VAL A 193 -4.34 12.43 -26.32
C VAL A 193 -2.88 12.82 -26.09
N SER A 194 -2.20 13.23 -27.16
CA SER A 194 -0.79 13.64 -27.10
C SER A 194 -0.58 14.77 -26.08
N GLY A 195 0.43 14.62 -25.23
CA GLY A 195 0.77 15.60 -24.18
C GLY A 195 0.17 15.35 -22.80
N GLU A 196 -0.75 14.39 -22.64
CA GLU A 196 -1.42 14.16 -21.34
C GLU A 196 -0.61 13.35 -20.31
N GLY A 197 0.56 12.82 -20.69
CA GLY A 197 1.42 12.06 -19.76
C GLY A 197 0.77 10.80 -19.18
N LEU A 198 -0.33 10.31 -19.77
CA LEU A 198 -1.09 9.13 -19.35
C LEU A 198 -0.21 7.89 -19.09
N PRO A 199 0.77 7.54 -19.96
CA PRO A 199 1.70 6.45 -19.66
C PRO A 199 2.40 6.60 -18.31
N LEU A 200 3.00 7.75 -18.03
CA LEU A 200 3.71 8.00 -16.78
C LEU A 200 2.78 7.95 -15.56
N GLN A 201 1.54 8.40 -15.71
CA GLN A 201 0.54 8.35 -14.64
C GLN A 201 0.13 6.92 -14.31
N ILE A 202 -0.15 6.08 -15.30
CA ILE A 202 -0.47 4.66 -15.06
C ILE A 202 0.73 3.97 -14.38
N MET A 203 1.95 4.28 -14.82
CA MET A 203 3.17 3.69 -14.25
C MET A 203 3.41 4.08 -12.79
N HIS A 204 3.25 5.36 -12.48
CA HIS A 204 3.49 5.91 -11.14
C HIS A 204 2.27 5.91 -10.23
N SER A 205 1.09 5.54 -10.76
CA SER A 205 -0.14 5.43 -9.99
C SER A 205 0.02 4.50 -8.78
N GLN A 206 -0.72 4.83 -7.73
CA GLN A 206 -1.01 3.89 -6.66
C GLN A 206 -1.70 2.66 -7.26
N LYS A 207 -1.16 1.49 -6.94
CA LYS A 207 -1.67 0.18 -7.34
C LYS A 207 -2.29 -0.46 -6.13
N LEU A 208 -3.60 -0.66 -6.17
CA LEU A 208 -4.36 -1.21 -5.07
C LEU A 208 -5.05 -2.49 -5.53
N VAL A 209 -4.72 -3.61 -4.90
CA VAL A 209 -5.44 -4.87 -5.10
C VAL A 209 -6.58 -4.94 -4.09
N VAL A 210 -7.79 -5.26 -4.55
CA VAL A 210 -8.97 -5.54 -3.72
C VAL A 210 -9.64 -6.79 -4.29
N GLY A 211 -9.73 -7.86 -3.48
CA GLY A 211 -10.10 -9.18 -4.00
C GLY A 211 -9.23 -9.60 -5.20
N LYS A 212 -9.86 -9.98 -6.31
CA LYS A 212 -9.17 -10.41 -7.56
C LYS A 212 -8.99 -9.30 -8.59
N LYS A 213 -9.05 -8.03 -8.16
CA LYS A 213 -8.96 -6.88 -9.07
C LYS A 213 -7.83 -5.94 -8.65
N LEU A 214 -7.05 -5.49 -9.61
CA LEU A 214 -6.01 -4.50 -9.46
C LEU A 214 -6.49 -3.15 -10.00
N TYR A 215 -6.40 -2.11 -9.19
CA TYR A 215 -6.84 -0.76 -9.53
C TYR A 215 -5.66 0.20 -9.62
N MET A 216 -5.65 1.02 -10.68
CA MET A 216 -4.65 2.02 -10.99
C MET A 216 -5.34 3.36 -11.20
N LEU A 217 -5.19 4.26 -10.24
CA LEU A 217 -5.81 5.59 -10.31
C LEU A 217 -5.01 6.49 -11.25
N THR A 218 -5.68 7.02 -12.27
CA THR A 218 -5.19 8.16 -13.05
C THR A 218 -5.96 9.42 -12.65
N TYR A 219 -5.54 10.57 -13.17
CA TYR A 219 -6.29 11.81 -12.97
C TYR A 219 -7.68 11.79 -13.62
N LYS A 220 -7.96 10.98 -14.65
CA LYS A 220 -9.24 10.97 -15.39
C LYS A 220 -10.16 9.83 -15.01
N PHE A 221 -9.60 8.66 -14.77
CA PHE A 221 -10.31 7.41 -14.54
C PHE A 221 -9.48 6.45 -13.69
N ILE A 222 -10.12 5.39 -13.20
CA ILE A 222 -9.42 4.27 -12.60
C ILE A 222 -9.34 3.17 -13.66
N LEU A 223 -8.11 2.82 -14.04
CA LEU A 223 -7.88 1.63 -14.87
C LEU A 223 -7.86 0.41 -13.94
N ALA A 224 -8.72 -0.55 -14.22
CA ALA A 224 -8.82 -1.76 -13.43
C ALA A 224 -8.48 -2.98 -14.28
N LEU A 225 -7.72 -3.92 -13.70
CA LEU A 225 -7.42 -5.22 -14.27
C LEU A 225 -8.12 -6.28 -13.43
N ASP A 226 -9.00 -7.06 -14.04
CA ASP A 226 -9.58 -8.24 -13.42
C ASP A 226 -8.65 -9.44 -13.63
N LEU A 227 -8.08 -9.94 -12.53
CA LEU A 227 -7.12 -11.04 -12.52
C LEU A 227 -7.79 -12.41 -12.76
N SER A 228 -9.13 -12.46 -12.77
CA SER A 228 -9.87 -13.70 -13.03
C SER A 228 -10.28 -13.85 -14.48
N THR A 229 -10.63 -12.74 -15.14
CA THR A 229 -11.01 -12.71 -16.56
C THR A 229 -9.89 -12.29 -17.49
N ASN A 230 -8.75 -11.86 -16.95
CA ASN A 230 -7.60 -11.34 -17.69
C ASN A 230 -7.97 -10.17 -18.59
N SER A 231 -8.82 -9.27 -18.10
CA SER A 231 -9.33 -8.15 -18.89
C SER A 231 -9.25 -6.84 -18.13
N PHE A 232 -9.01 -5.78 -18.89
CA PHE A 232 -9.09 -4.43 -18.37
C PHE A 232 -10.50 -3.88 -18.46
N PHE A 233 -10.84 -2.99 -17.53
CA PHE A 233 -12.04 -2.17 -17.60
C PHE A 233 -11.76 -0.79 -16.97
N ILE A 234 -12.58 0.19 -17.35
CA ILE A 234 -12.43 1.58 -16.93
C ILE A 234 -13.56 1.93 -15.95
N VAL A 235 -13.19 2.52 -14.81
CA VAL A 235 -14.15 3.11 -13.87
C VAL A 235 -14.00 4.62 -13.92
N ASN A 236 -15.09 5.30 -14.28
CA ASN A 236 -15.13 6.76 -14.37
C ASN A 236 -15.08 7.40 -12.98
N LEU A 237 -14.38 8.53 -12.87
CA LEU A 237 -14.37 9.32 -11.63
C LEU A 237 -15.69 10.10 -11.48
N PRO A 238 -16.28 10.14 -10.28
CA PRO A 238 -17.59 10.76 -10.05
C PRO A 238 -17.60 12.28 -10.30
N ASP A 239 -16.53 12.99 -9.95
CA ASP A 239 -16.44 14.46 -10.07
C ASP A 239 -15.49 14.91 -11.22
N GLY A 240 -15.18 14.01 -12.16
CA GLY A 240 -14.20 14.27 -13.21
C GLY A 240 -12.76 14.32 -12.68
N PRO A 241 -11.82 14.93 -13.42
CA PRO A 241 -10.42 14.82 -13.09
C PRO A 241 -10.01 15.61 -11.85
N GLY A 242 -9.19 15.00 -10.98
CA GLY A 242 -8.75 15.63 -9.73
C GLY A 242 -7.73 14.83 -8.93
N ASN A 243 -7.21 15.43 -7.86
CA ASN A 243 -6.28 14.79 -6.92
C ASN A 243 -7.03 13.84 -5.97
N ASN A 244 -7.29 12.64 -6.48
CA ASN A 244 -7.92 11.57 -5.73
C ASN A 244 -6.88 10.62 -5.13
N THR A 245 -7.28 9.86 -4.13
CA THR A 245 -6.51 8.74 -3.56
C THR A 245 -7.43 7.54 -3.43
N LEU A 246 -6.91 6.34 -3.65
CA LEU A 246 -7.64 5.10 -3.45
C LEU A 246 -7.30 4.47 -2.10
N SER A 247 -8.34 4.00 -1.41
CA SER A 247 -8.21 3.21 -0.20
C SER A 247 -9.13 1.99 -0.25
N HIS A 248 -8.74 0.95 0.48
CA HIS A 248 -9.52 -0.26 0.66
C HIS A 248 -10.76 0.04 1.53
N ALA A 249 -11.92 -0.51 1.16
CA ALA A 249 -13.11 -0.52 2.01
C ALA A 249 -13.32 -1.89 2.65
N GLU A 250 -13.86 -1.96 3.87
CA GLU A 250 -13.97 -3.21 4.64
C GLU A 250 -14.77 -4.33 3.94
N GLN A 251 -15.67 -4.00 3.01
CA GLN A 251 -16.59 -4.93 2.35
C GLN A 251 -16.31 -5.08 0.84
N SER A 252 -15.09 -5.46 0.48
CA SER A 252 -14.69 -5.72 -0.93
C SER A 252 -14.83 -4.50 -1.85
N GLY A 253 -14.95 -3.30 -1.29
CA GLY A 253 -15.18 -2.05 -2.03
C GLY A 253 -13.93 -1.19 -2.12
N LEU A 254 -14.04 -0.08 -2.84
CA LEU A 254 -13.03 0.97 -2.87
C LEU A 254 -13.60 2.26 -2.28
N TYR A 255 -12.78 2.95 -1.49
CA TYR A 255 -12.98 4.35 -1.21
C TYR A 255 -12.15 5.19 -2.17
N LEU A 256 -12.82 6.07 -2.90
CA LEU A 256 -12.18 7.19 -3.57
C LEU A 256 -12.22 8.38 -2.61
N ILE A 257 -11.06 8.94 -2.30
CA ILE A 257 -10.94 10.05 -1.35
C ILE A 257 -10.41 11.25 -2.11
N ASN A 258 -11.15 12.36 -2.05
CA ASN A 258 -10.73 13.65 -2.59
C ASN A 258 -10.71 14.69 -1.47
N VAL A 259 -9.66 15.50 -1.46
CA VAL A 259 -9.58 16.67 -0.59
C VAL A 259 -9.56 17.89 -1.49
N ARG A 260 -10.61 18.71 -1.39
CA ARG A 260 -10.72 19.98 -2.11
C ARG A 260 -10.92 21.10 -1.10
N GLU A 261 -9.92 21.98 -0.99
CA GLU A 261 -9.90 23.07 -0.02
C GLU A 261 -10.08 22.55 1.43
N PHE A 262 -11.27 22.75 2.02
CA PHE A 262 -11.63 22.31 3.36
C PHE A 262 -12.69 21.20 3.36
N GLU A 263 -12.99 20.63 2.19
CA GLU A 263 -13.97 19.59 2.00
C GLU A 263 -13.30 18.23 1.77
N LEU A 264 -13.65 17.25 2.59
CA LEU A 264 -13.27 15.85 2.41
C LEU A 264 -14.45 15.12 1.75
N ARG A 265 -14.28 14.69 0.51
CA ARG A 265 -15.26 13.90 -0.22
C ARG A 265 -14.80 12.45 -0.29
N ILE A 266 -15.70 11.54 0.09
CA ILE A 266 -15.45 10.10 0.09
C ILE A 266 -16.56 9.44 -0.71
N TRP A 267 -16.21 8.78 -1.82
CA TRP A 267 -17.13 7.94 -2.57
C TRP A 267 -16.85 6.48 -2.26
N TYR A 268 -17.92 5.73 -2.06
CA TYR A 268 -17.86 4.28 -1.99
C TYR A 268 -18.18 3.69 -3.37
N VAL A 269 -17.22 2.95 -3.93
CA VAL A 269 -17.43 2.18 -5.15
C VAL A 269 -17.79 0.77 -4.73
N ALA A 270 -19.09 0.47 -4.73
CA ALA A 270 -19.61 -0.85 -4.45
C ALA A 270 -19.21 -1.82 -5.57
N MET A 271 -18.51 -2.89 -5.23
CA MET A 271 -18.19 -3.96 -6.18
C MET A 271 -19.34 -4.96 -6.22
N CYS A 272 -20.48 -4.55 -6.79
CA CYS A 272 -21.59 -5.48 -7.01
C CYS A 272 -21.11 -6.65 -7.91
N LEU A 273 -21.39 -7.86 -7.44
CA LEU A 273 -21.46 -9.07 -8.26
C LEU A 273 -22.29 -8.77 -9.51
N VAL A 274 -21.77 -9.10 -10.68
CA VAL A 274 -22.60 -9.24 -11.88
C VAL A 274 -23.59 -10.36 -11.60
N SER A 275 -24.80 -10.00 -11.13
CA SER A 275 -25.93 -10.89 -11.16
C SER A 275 -26.37 -11.01 -12.61
N TYR A 276 -26.05 -12.14 -13.23
CA TYR A 276 -26.71 -12.58 -14.45
C TYR A 276 -28.21 -12.67 -14.14
N VAL A 277 -29.01 -11.82 -14.78
CA VAL A 277 -30.42 -12.11 -15.00
C VAL A 277 -30.44 -13.03 -16.21
N MET A 278 -30.69 -14.33 -15.97
CA MET A 278 -31.19 -15.23 -17.02
C MET A 278 -32.61 -14.84 -17.40
#